data_AF-B7XTG9-F1
#
_entry.id   AF-B7XTG9-F1
#
_cell.length_a   1.000
_cell.length_b   1.000
_cell.length_c   1.000
_cell.angle_alpha   90.00
_cell.angle_beta   90.00
_cell.angle_gamma   90.00
#
_symmetry.space_group_name_H-M   'P 1'
#
loop_
_entity.id
_entity.type
_entity.pdbx_description
1 polymer ?
#
loop_
_entity_poly.entity_id
_entity_poly.type
_entity_poly.pdbx_seq_one_letter_code
_entity_poly.pdbx_strand_id
1 'polypeptide(L)'
;MNSSKTSEDRIKIYLSKLKKYKSKVLSKKSIKNIIEISDISDNDIENMGFHFKRSYARVKRFVDVGKIDIAFRELESIYFYSLHDKSMFSLFFFLFKEIADKLNTKESKKKMIHVSLQAKEFGIRNDLDLIDYYESKKSKSRMLILALSSILIFFISLITYRSFQSFIGVNGNGKASLKEQFTPPLISQGLPPITMATDLVVEAANLISDSKDAYYIEIEDAKVLVFEDAHLYQLKAGVVSKEHPVKKISYRVTIYDDLGRSVFNQIFDKESDFSPKWGKNVYIPIDVISSIPRAIDVNPKKVVLDIIEVDFFKNVDDKIGVNLDSDSFILKFKYIGNYFKKSFGICKANTVIEVFNSSKDVIKNLEIEIGYIDKEGRIIRSLKRKLISYANSFLKSKSKQSFTISTIFPNEIYPTIEKDFSSIKIYNIMIK
;
A
#
# COMPACT_ATOMS: atom_id res chain seq x y z
N MET A 1 -9.89 -49.55 -16.04
CA MET A 1 -9.94 -49.43 -17.51
C MET A 1 -10.01 -47.96 -17.89
N ASN A 2 -8.86 -47.32 -18.14
CA ASN A 2 -8.83 -45.96 -18.68
C ASN A 2 -8.70 -46.08 -20.19
N SER A 3 -9.76 -45.74 -20.93
CA SER A 3 -9.68 -45.65 -22.39
C SER A 3 -8.57 -44.67 -22.76
N SER A 4 -7.67 -45.08 -23.66
CA SER A 4 -6.64 -44.19 -24.20
C SER A 4 -7.33 -43.09 -24.98
N LYS A 5 -7.51 -41.92 -24.37
CA LYS A 5 -8.04 -40.75 -25.07
C LYS A 5 -7.12 -40.43 -26.23
N THR A 6 -7.68 -40.27 -27.43
CA THR A 6 -6.91 -39.87 -28.61
C THR A 6 -6.35 -38.46 -28.40
N SER A 7 -5.29 -38.09 -29.14
CA SER A 7 -4.75 -36.71 -29.13
C SER A 7 -5.85 -35.67 -29.38
N GLU A 8 -6.77 -35.97 -30.29
CA GLU A 8 -7.90 -35.10 -30.63
C GLU A 8 -8.88 -34.91 -29.46
N ASP A 9 -9.15 -35.97 -28.69
CA ASP A 9 -10.02 -35.88 -27.51
C ASP A 9 -9.39 -35.05 -26.40
N ARG A 10 -8.08 -35.17 -26.19
CA ARG A 10 -7.34 -34.37 -25.20
C ARG A 10 -7.35 -32.89 -25.59
N ILE A 11 -7.11 -32.58 -26.87
CA ILE A 11 -7.18 -31.21 -27.42
C ILE A 11 -8.59 -30.63 -27.25
N LYS A 12 -9.65 -31.38 -27.59
CA LYS A 12 -11.05 -30.93 -27.42
C LYS A 12 -11.37 -30.59 -25.96
N ILE A 13 -10.98 -31.45 -25.02
CA ILE A 13 -11.17 -31.22 -23.59
C ILE A 13 -10.40 -29.96 -23.15
N TYR A 14 -9.15 -29.81 -23.57
CA TYR A 14 -8.34 -28.66 -23.25
C TYR A 14 -8.93 -27.33 -23.76
N LEU A 15 -9.34 -27.28 -25.03
CA LEU A 15 -9.97 -26.09 -25.62
C LEU A 15 -11.30 -25.76 -24.94
N SER A 16 -12.05 -26.77 -24.50
CA SER A 16 -13.27 -26.55 -23.72
C SER A 16 -12.98 -25.88 -22.36
N LYS A 17 -11.86 -26.24 -21.71
CA LYS A 17 -11.40 -25.58 -20.49
C LYS A 17 -10.98 -24.14 -20.76
N LEU A 18 -10.23 -23.89 -21.84
CA LEU A 18 -9.84 -22.53 -22.25
C LEU A 18 -11.04 -21.65 -22.57
N LYS A 19 -12.08 -22.21 -23.18
CA LYS A 19 -13.33 -21.49 -23.50
C LYS A 19 -14.02 -20.91 -22.26
N LYS A 20 -13.81 -21.47 -21.07
CA LYS A 20 -14.29 -20.90 -19.79
C LYS A 20 -13.68 -19.53 -19.50
N TYR A 21 -12.52 -19.22 -20.08
CA TYR A 21 -11.79 -17.97 -19.92
C TYR A 21 -11.98 -16.99 -21.07
N LYS A 22 -12.96 -17.21 -21.97
CA LYS A 22 -13.20 -16.38 -23.17
C LYS A 22 -13.37 -14.87 -22.94
N SER A 23 -13.73 -14.46 -21.72
CA SER A 23 -13.93 -13.06 -21.34
C SER A 23 -12.74 -12.46 -20.57
N LYS A 24 -11.72 -13.26 -20.26
CA LYS A 24 -10.53 -12.86 -19.50
C LYS A 24 -9.32 -12.79 -20.41
N VAL A 25 -8.51 -11.77 -20.21
CA VAL A 25 -7.17 -11.68 -20.83
C VAL A 25 -6.25 -12.61 -20.06
N LEU A 26 -5.66 -13.58 -20.74
CA LEU A 26 -4.82 -14.61 -20.14
C LEU A 26 -3.35 -14.23 -20.25
N SER A 27 -2.64 -14.19 -19.11
CA SER A 27 -1.19 -14.03 -19.13
C SER A 27 -0.52 -15.28 -19.71
N LYS A 28 0.71 -15.14 -20.24
CA LYS A 28 1.52 -16.27 -20.71
C LYS A 28 1.68 -17.36 -19.65
N LYS A 29 1.83 -16.96 -18.37
CA LYS A 29 1.92 -17.87 -17.22
C LYS A 29 0.60 -18.62 -17.00
N SER A 30 -0.54 -17.94 -17.13
CA SER A 30 -1.86 -18.58 -16.99
C SER A 30 -2.09 -19.64 -18.06
N ILE A 31 -1.71 -19.37 -19.31
CA ILE A 31 -1.84 -20.33 -20.40
C ILE A 31 -0.95 -21.55 -20.14
N LYS A 32 0.30 -21.33 -19.73
CA LYS A 32 1.24 -22.40 -19.38
C LYS A 32 0.70 -23.28 -18.24
N ASN A 33 0.18 -22.67 -17.18
CA ASN A 33 -0.43 -23.42 -16.07
C ASN A 33 -1.66 -24.23 -16.53
N ILE A 34 -2.49 -23.70 -17.43
CA ILE A 34 -3.65 -24.45 -17.96
C ILE A 34 -3.18 -25.63 -18.82
N ILE A 35 -2.07 -25.49 -19.54
CA ILE A 35 -1.41 -26.59 -20.26
C ILE A 35 -0.90 -27.62 -19.26
N GLU A 36 -0.13 -27.22 -18.24
CA GLU A 36 0.45 -28.14 -17.23
C GLU A 36 -0.61 -28.93 -16.43
N ILE A 37 -1.75 -28.31 -16.15
CA ILE A 37 -2.89 -28.96 -15.46
C ILE A 37 -3.76 -29.78 -16.43
N SER A 38 -3.51 -29.65 -17.73
CA SER A 38 -4.17 -30.45 -18.75
C SER A 38 -3.20 -31.53 -19.22
N ASP A 39 -3.73 -32.71 -19.49
CA ASP A 39 -2.95 -33.83 -20.03
C ASP A 39 -2.64 -33.58 -21.52
N ILE A 40 -1.88 -32.51 -21.81
CA ILE A 40 -1.54 -32.04 -23.15
C ILE A 40 -0.03 -32.18 -23.33
N SER A 41 0.34 -33.03 -24.29
CA SER A 41 1.74 -33.24 -24.69
C SER A 41 2.20 -32.20 -25.72
N ASP A 42 3.51 -32.10 -25.95
CA ASP A 42 4.07 -31.24 -27.00
C ASP A 42 3.55 -31.63 -28.41
N ASN A 43 3.32 -32.93 -28.65
CA ASN A 43 2.71 -33.42 -29.89
C ASN A 43 1.24 -32.95 -30.04
N ASP A 44 0.51 -32.82 -28.94
CA ASP A 44 -0.84 -32.26 -28.95
C ASP A 44 -0.81 -30.75 -29.27
N ILE A 45 0.24 -30.03 -28.81
CA ILE A 45 0.47 -28.61 -29.15
C ILE A 45 0.80 -28.44 -30.64
N GLU A 46 1.61 -29.33 -31.20
CA GLU A 46 1.92 -29.33 -32.63
C GLU A 46 0.67 -29.60 -33.48
N ASN A 47 -0.14 -30.58 -33.09
CA ASN A 47 -1.44 -30.85 -33.70
C ASN A 47 -2.38 -29.64 -33.64
N MET A 48 -2.45 -28.93 -32.51
CA MET A 48 -3.18 -27.66 -32.41
C MET A 48 -2.66 -26.62 -33.42
N GLY A 49 -1.36 -26.56 -33.66
CA GLY A 49 -0.75 -25.72 -34.69
C GLY A 49 -1.17 -26.08 -36.11
N PHE A 50 -1.26 -27.37 -36.44
CA PHE A 50 -1.80 -27.82 -37.74
C PHE A 50 -3.28 -27.42 -37.92
N HIS A 51 -4.11 -27.62 -36.88
CA HIS A 51 -5.50 -27.18 -36.89
C HIS A 51 -5.63 -25.67 -37.06
N PHE A 52 -4.80 -24.89 -36.37
CA PHE A 52 -4.74 -23.44 -36.53
C PHE A 52 -4.43 -23.05 -37.98
N LYS A 53 -3.36 -23.58 -38.57
CA LYS A 53 -2.95 -23.26 -39.94
C LYS A 53 -4.05 -23.58 -40.96
N ARG A 54 -4.69 -24.76 -40.84
CA ARG A 54 -5.78 -25.18 -41.74
C ARG A 54 -6.98 -24.25 -41.67
N SER A 55 -7.39 -23.89 -40.45
CA SER A 55 -8.55 -23.00 -40.24
C SER A 55 -8.21 -21.55 -40.61
N TYR A 56 -7.00 -21.07 -40.31
CA TYR A 56 -6.51 -19.77 -40.73
C TYR A 56 -6.54 -19.62 -42.25
N ALA A 57 -6.05 -20.61 -43.00
CA ALA A 57 -6.09 -20.59 -44.45
C ALA A 57 -7.53 -20.54 -45.00
N ARG A 58 -8.48 -21.22 -44.35
CA ARG A 58 -9.90 -21.15 -44.70
C ARG A 58 -10.48 -19.76 -44.47
N VAL A 59 -10.25 -19.17 -43.28
CA VAL A 59 -10.71 -17.81 -42.96
C VAL A 59 -10.13 -16.81 -43.95
N LYS A 60 -8.84 -16.92 -44.28
CA LYS A 60 -8.19 -16.04 -45.25
C LYS A 60 -8.83 -16.14 -46.64
N ARG A 61 -9.16 -17.35 -47.12
CA ARG A 61 -9.91 -17.51 -48.37
C ARG A 61 -11.28 -16.82 -48.34
N PHE A 62 -11.99 -16.83 -47.21
CA PHE A 62 -13.24 -16.08 -47.09
C PHE A 62 -13.01 -14.57 -47.17
N VAL A 63 -11.91 -14.06 -46.61
CA VAL A 63 -11.52 -12.64 -46.77
C VAL A 63 -11.21 -12.33 -48.23
N ASP A 64 -10.42 -13.16 -48.89
CA ASP A 64 -10.00 -12.97 -50.28
C ASP A 64 -11.20 -12.95 -51.25
N VAL A 65 -12.24 -13.75 -50.97
CA VAL A 65 -13.49 -13.81 -51.76
C VAL A 65 -14.54 -12.78 -51.27
N GLY A 66 -14.17 -11.89 -50.34
CA GLY A 66 -15.04 -10.80 -49.86
C GLY A 66 -16.14 -11.21 -48.89
N LYS A 67 -16.16 -12.46 -48.41
CA LYS A 67 -17.15 -12.99 -47.44
C LYS A 67 -16.75 -12.65 -45.99
N ILE A 68 -16.65 -11.35 -45.67
CA ILE A 68 -16.11 -10.84 -44.40
C ILE A 68 -16.93 -11.30 -43.18
N ASP A 69 -18.26 -11.32 -43.26
CA ASP A 69 -19.13 -11.77 -42.15
C ASP A 69 -18.93 -13.25 -41.78
N ILE A 70 -18.66 -14.07 -42.80
CA ILE A 70 -18.40 -15.51 -42.63
C ILE A 70 -17.00 -15.69 -42.04
N ALA A 71 -16.01 -14.95 -42.56
CA ALA A 71 -14.65 -14.94 -42.04
C ALA A 71 -14.62 -14.55 -40.55
N PHE A 72 -15.40 -13.54 -40.14
CA PHE A 72 -15.47 -13.10 -38.75
C PHE A 72 -16.10 -14.12 -37.81
N ARG A 73 -17.14 -14.83 -38.24
CA ARG A 73 -17.73 -15.93 -37.46
C ARG A 73 -16.76 -17.09 -37.30
N GLU A 74 -16.02 -17.44 -38.34
CA GLU A 74 -15.03 -18.52 -38.26
C GLU A 74 -13.80 -18.12 -37.41
N LEU A 75 -13.42 -16.85 -37.37
CA LEU A 75 -12.29 -16.35 -36.56
C LEU A 75 -12.41 -16.72 -35.07
N GLU A 76 -13.63 -16.73 -34.52
CA GLU A 76 -13.84 -17.10 -33.11
C GLU A 76 -13.40 -18.53 -32.80
N SER A 77 -13.57 -19.42 -33.77
CA SER A 77 -13.21 -20.83 -33.61
C SER A 77 -11.70 -21.05 -33.54
N ILE A 78 -10.91 -20.12 -34.10
CA ILE A 78 -9.44 -20.23 -34.14
C ILE A 78 -8.74 -19.45 -33.04
N TYR A 79 -9.45 -18.57 -32.33
CA TYR A 79 -8.88 -17.74 -31.25
C TYR A 79 -8.12 -18.57 -30.21
N PHE A 80 -8.76 -19.61 -29.66
CA PHE A 80 -8.13 -20.42 -28.60
C PHE A 80 -6.91 -21.18 -29.09
N TYR A 81 -6.94 -21.71 -30.32
CA TYR A 81 -5.79 -22.38 -30.92
C TYR A 81 -4.59 -21.46 -31.10
N SER A 82 -4.83 -20.15 -31.29
CA SER A 82 -3.76 -19.18 -31.48
C SER A 82 -3.00 -18.83 -30.20
N LEU A 83 -3.54 -19.10 -29.02
CA LEU A 83 -2.97 -18.66 -27.72
C LEU A 83 -1.70 -19.42 -27.31
N HIS A 84 -1.33 -20.49 -28.00
CA HIS A 84 -0.24 -21.39 -27.58
C HIS A 84 1.14 -20.96 -28.07
N ASP A 85 1.16 -20.12 -29.10
CA ASP A 85 2.40 -19.63 -29.69
C ASP A 85 2.27 -18.16 -30.08
N LYS A 86 3.32 -17.39 -29.82
CA LYS A 86 3.32 -15.96 -30.12
C LYS A 86 3.18 -15.69 -31.62
N SER A 87 3.82 -16.50 -32.47
CA SER A 87 3.74 -16.30 -33.92
C SER A 87 2.34 -16.64 -34.44
N MET A 88 1.72 -17.71 -33.93
CA MET A 88 0.32 -18.06 -34.25
C MET A 88 -0.66 -16.98 -33.80
N PHE A 89 -0.52 -16.48 -32.56
CA PHE A 89 -1.34 -15.38 -32.07
C PHE A 89 -1.14 -14.11 -32.90
N SER A 90 0.09 -13.82 -33.34
CA SER A 90 0.37 -12.67 -34.19
C SER A 90 -0.33 -12.76 -35.55
N LEU A 91 -0.29 -13.92 -36.20
CA LEU A 91 -1.02 -14.17 -37.45
C LEU A 91 -2.52 -14.00 -37.26
N PHE A 92 -3.07 -14.60 -36.19
CA PHE A 92 -4.47 -14.43 -35.81
C PHE A 92 -4.82 -12.95 -35.60
N PHE A 93 -4.01 -12.23 -34.84
CA PHE A 93 -4.25 -10.84 -34.47
C PHE A 93 -4.36 -9.93 -35.70
N PHE A 94 -3.43 -10.04 -36.66
CA PHE A 94 -3.46 -9.21 -37.86
C PHE A 94 -4.64 -9.53 -38.78
N LEU A 95 -4.98 -10.82 -38.93
CA LEU A 95 -6.17 -11.22 -39.70
C LEU A 95 -7.47 -10.76 -39.01
N PHE A 96 -7.52 -10.83 -37.68
CA PHE A 96 -8.65 -10.32 -36.89
C PHE A 96 -8.80 -8.81 -37.06
N LYS A 97 -7.70 -8.05 -37.02
CA LYS A 97 -7.68 -6.60 -37.24
C LYS A 97 -8.26 -6.25 -38.62
N GLU A 98 -7.73 -6.88 -39.67
CA GLU A 98 -8.18 -6.65 -41.05
C GLU A 98 -9.68 -6.90 -41.21
N ILE A 99 -10.18 -8.01 -40.66
CA ILE A 99 -11.60 -8.36 -40.73
C ILE A 99 -12.46 -7.39 -39.89
N ALA A 100 -12.02 -7.06 -38.67
CA ALA A 100 -12.76 -6.18 -37.77
C ALA A 100 -12.87 -4.75 -38.31
N ASP A 101 -11.82 -4.25 -38.95
CA ASP A 101 -11.78 -2.94 -39.62
C ASP A 101 -12.72 -2.91 -40.82
N LYS A 102 -12.76 -3.99 -41.63
CA LYS A 102 -13.70 -4.12 -42.77
C LYS A 102 -15.17 -4.23 -42.34
N LEU A 103 -15.45 -4.90 -41.22
CA LEU A 103 -16.82 -5.05 -40.67
C LEU A 103 -17.34 -3.79 -39.98
N ASN A 104 -16.48 -3.13 -39.21
CA ASN A 104 -16.77 -1.89 -38.48
C ASN A 104 -18.05 -1.91 -37.61
N THR A 105 -18.47 -3.07 -37.10
CA THR A 105 -19.66 -3.20 -36.24
C THR A 105 -19.33 -2.94 -34.77
N LYS A 106 -20.35 -2.64 -33.95
CA LYS A 106 -20.19 -2.51 -32.49
C LYS A 106 -19.62 -3.77 -31.86
N GLU A 107 -19.99 -4.93 -32.38
CA GLU A 107 -19.51 -6.23 -31.90
C GLU A 107 -18.04 -6.48 -32.28
N SER A 108 -17.65 -6.18 -33.53
CA SER A 108 -16.25 -6.33 -33.97
C SER A 108 -15.32 -5.43 -33.17
N LYS A 109 -15.72 -4.17 -32.94
CA LYS A 109 -14.97 -3.22 -32.09
C LYS A 109 -14.81 -3.72 -30.65
N LYS A 110 -15.88 -4.24 -30.04
CA LYS A 110 -15.82 -4.77 -28.67
C LYS A 110 -14.87 -5.96 -28.55
N LYS A 111 -14.89 -6.88 -29.53
CA LYS A 111 -13.98 -8.03 -29.55
C LYS A 111 -12.54 -7.61 -29.88
N MET A 112 -12.36 -6.60 -30.73
CA MET A 112 -11.05 -6.03 -31.05
C MET A 112 -10.34 -5.48 -29.81
N ILE A 113 -11.08 -4.85 -28.87
CA ILE A 113 -10.51 -4.43 -27.58
C ILE A 113 -9.96 -5.63 -26.80
N HIS A 114 -10.74 -6.71 -26.68
CA HIS A 114 -10.30 -7.92 -25.97
C HIS A 114 -9.06 -8.55 -26.62
N VAL A 115 -9.09 -8.72 -27.94
CA VAL A 115 -7.99 -9.29 -28.72
C VAL A 115 -6.74 -8.41 -28.66
N SER A 116 -6.90 -7.08 -28.64
CA SER A 116 -5.79 -6.12 -28.50
C SER A 116 -5.15 -6.17 -27.10
N LEU A 117 -5.95 -6.32 -26.05
CA LEU A 117 -5.42 -6.54 -24.69
C LEU A 117 -4.67 -7.87 -24.60
N GLN A 118 -5.17 -8.92 -25.25
CA GLN A 118 -4.47 -10.20 -25.33
C GLN A 118 -3.15 -10.08 -26.13
N ALA A 119 -3.13 -9.31 -27.23
CA ALA A 119 -1.91 -9.03 -28.00
C ALA A 119 -0.83 -8.34 -27.15
N LYS A 120 -1.23 -7.42 -26.27
CA LYS A 120 -0.34 -6.74 -25.32
C LYS A 120 0.33 -7.72 -24.35
N GLU A 121 -0.40 -8.72 -23.84
CA GLU A 121 0.19 -9.77 -22.99
C GLU A 121 1.26 -10.60 -23.72
N PHE A 122 1.11 -10.78 -25.03
CA PHE A 122 2.11 -11.45 -25.86
C PHE A 122 3.26 -10.53 -26.33
N GLY A 123 3.22 -9.25 -25.96
CA GLY A 123 4.19 -8.25 -26.41
C GLY A 123 4.15 -8.04 -27.93
N ILE A 124 2.96 -8.05 -28.51
CA ILE A 124 2.72 -7.71 -29.92
C ILE A 124 2.32 -6.24 -29.96
N ARG A 125 3.08 -5.45 -30.71
CA ARG A 125 2.86 -4.00 -30.85
C ARG A 125 1.59 -3.78 -31.69
N ASN A 126 0.67 -2.98 -31.18
CA ASN A 126 -0.56 -2.62 -31.85
C ASN A 126 -0.78 -1.11 -31.72
N ASP A 127 -1.11 -0.45 -32.83
CA ASP A 127 -1.34 1.00 -32.91
C ASP A 127 -2.74 1.42 -32.44
N LEU A 128 -3.53 0.48 -31.89
CA LEU A 128 -4.85 0.77 -31.36
C LEU A 128 -4.72 1.52 -30.03
N ASP A 129 -5.24 2.73 -30.03
CA ASP A 129 -5.29 3.57 -28.84
C ASP A 129 -6.25 2.96 -27.81
N LEU A 130 -5.68 2.39 -26.76
CA LEU A 130 -6.43 1.81 -25.64
C LEU A 130 -6.72 2.84 -24.54
N ILE A 131 -6.36 4.13 -24.75
CA ILE A 131 -6.58 5.21 -23.78
C ILE A 131 -8.06 5.25 -23.36
N ASP A 132 -9.01 5.22 -24.30
CA ASP A 132 -10.45 5.23 -23.99
C ASP A 132 -10.90 4.04 -23.13
N TYR A 133 -10.29 2.86 -23.30
CA TYR A 133 -10.58 1.69 -22.46
C TYR A 133 -10.05 1.89 -21.03
N TYR A 134 -8.83 2.42 -20.89
CA TYR A 134 -8.27 2.72 -19.58
C TYR A 134 -9.00 3.89 -18.90
N GLU A 135 -9.39 4.92 -19.64
CA GLU A 135 -10.16 6.05 -19.14
C GLU A 135 -11.58 5.68 -18.72
N SER A 136 -12.29 4.86 -19.50
CA SER A 136 -13.61 4.36 -19.10
C SER A 136 -13.55 3.47 -17.85
N LYS A 137 -12.51 2.66 -17.70
CA LYS A 137 -12.27 1.88 -16.47
C LYS A 137 -11.94 2.79 -15.28
N LYS A 138 -11.12 3.82 -15.50
CA LYS A 138 -10.76 4.84 -14.49
C LYS A 138 -11.98 5.70 -14.08
N SER A 139 -12.84 6.02 -15.03
CA SER A 139 -14.11 6.73 -14.82
C SER A 139 -15.09 5.90 -13.97
N LYS A 140 -15.26 4.61 -14.28
CA LYS A 140 -16.06 3.70 -13.44
C LYS A 140 -15.55 3.60 -12.01
N SER A 141 -14.23 3.51 -11.81
CA SER A 141 -13.66 3.54 -10.45
C SER A 141 -13.86 4.89 -9.75
N ARG A 142 -13.78 6.01 -10.48
CA ARG A 142 -14.03 7.36 -9.93
C ARG A 142 -15.49 7.53 -9.52
N MET A 143 -16.45 7.11 -10.34
CA MET A 143 -17.88 7.12 -9.98
C MET A 143 -18.17 6.22 -8.77
N LEU A 144 -17.54 5.05 -8.68
CA LEU A 144 -17.70 4.14 -7.54
C LEU A 144 -17.14 4.76 -6.25
N ILE A 145 -15.97 5.40 -6.33
CA ILE A 145 -15.38 6.15 -5.20
C ILE A 145 -16.32 7.30 -4.80
N LEU A 146 -16.78 8.11 -5.76
CA LEU A 146 -17.71 9.21 -5.50
C LEU A 146 -19.02 8.74 -4.84
N ALA A 147 -19.59 7.63 -5.30
CA ALA A 147 -20.79 7.04 -4.71
C ALA A 147 -20.54 6.57 -3.26
N LEU A 148 -19.43 5.86 -3.02
CA LEU A 148 -19.06 5.42 -1.67
C LEU A 148 -18.76 6.60 -0.73
N SER A 149 -18.07 7.63 -1.23
CA SER A 149 -17.83 8.87 -0.48
C SER A 149 -19.13 9.59 -0.17
N SER A 150 -20.08 9.67 -1.11
CA SER A 150 -21.40 10.26 -0.86
C SER A 150 -22.20 9.50 0.18
N ILE A 151 -22.15 8.16 0.16
CA ILE A 151 -22.80 7.31 1.18
C ILE A 151 -22.15 7.55 2.54
N LEU A 152 -20.82 7.63 2.60
CA LEU A 152 -20.09 7.91 3.84
C LEU A 152 -20.45 9.29 4.41
N ILE A 153 -20.46 10.33 3.56
CA ILE A 153 -20.89 11.68 3.95
C ILE A 153 -22.31 11.65 4.49
N PHE A 154 -23.23 10.95 3.83
CA PHE A 154 -24.61 10.81 4.31
C PHE A 154 -24.68 10.17 5.70
N PHE A 155 -23.92 9.10 5.96
CA PHE A 155 -23.89 8.46 7.29
C PHE A 155 -23.27 9.37 8.36
N ILE A 156 -22.17 10.07 8.04
CA ILE A 156 -21.56 11.03 8.96
C ILE A 156 -22.54 12.16 9.27
N SER A 157 -23.14 12.78 8.26
CA SER A 157 -24.15 13.84 8.44
C SER A 157 -25.36 13.35 9.22
N LEU A 158 -25.83 12.11 9.01
CA LEU A 158 -26.94 11.53 9.75
C LEU A 158 -26.57 11.29 11.23
N ILE A 159 -25.37 10.80 11.51
CA ILE A 159 -24.85 10.63 12.87
C ILE A 159 -24.73 12.00 13.53
N THR A 160 -24.07 12.97 12.88
CA THR A 160 -23.93 14.34 13.39
C THR A 160 -25.29 14.99 13.65
N TYR A 161 -26.26 14.83 12.74
CA TYR A 161 -27.62 15.35 12.90
C TYR A 161 -28.35 14.71 14.09
N ARG A 162 -28.25 13.39 14.27
CA ARG A 162 -28.83 12.70 15.43
C ARG A 162 -28.15 13.09 16.74
N SER A 163 -26.83 13.24 16.74
CA SER A 163 -26.07 13.72 17.90
C SER A 163 -26.41 15.18 18.24
N PHE A 164 -26.62 16.05 17.25
CA PHE A 164 -27.05 17.44 17.48
C PHE A 164 -28.50 17.55 17.96
N GLN A 165 -29.40 16.70 17.45
CA GLN A 165 -30.78 16.60 17.94
C GLN A 165 -30.85 16.17 19.41
N SER A 166 -29.96 15.27 19.88
CA SER A 166 -29.92 14.92 21.31
C SER A 166 -29.42 16.08 22.20
N PHE A 167 -28.70 17.05 21.64
CA PHE A 167 -28.29 18.28 22.34
C PHE A 167 -29.40 19.34 22.36
N ILE A 168 -30.20 19.44 21.29
CA ILE A 168 -31.32 20.39 21.20
C ILE A 168 -32.56 19.91 21.97
N GLY A 169 -32.74 18.59 22.13
CA GLY A 169 -33.90 18.00 22.80
C GLY A 169 -33.89 18.00 24.34
N VAL A 170 -32.79 18.40 25.00
CA VAL A 170 -32.65 18.25 26.46
C VAL A 170 -32.58 19.57 27.23
N ASN A 171 -32.47 20.73 26.57
CA ASN A 171 -32.55 22.04 27.24
C ASN A 171 -33.60 22.96 26.59
N GLY A 172 -34.86 22.65 26.85
CA GLY A 172 -35.96 23.59 26.68
C GLY A 172 -35.92 24.66 27.77
N ASN A 173 -35.21 25.77 27.52
CA ASN A 173 -35.51 27.16 27.90
C ASN A 173 -34.21 27.97 27.98
N GLY A 174 -33.99 28.84 27.00
CA GLY A 174 -32.85 29.77 27.03
C GLY A 174 -32.64 30.54 25.73
N LYS A 175 -33.57 31.45 25.43
CA LYS A 175 -33.44 32.65 24.58
C LYS A 175 -32.37 32.65 23.48
N ALA A 176 -32.85 32.55 22.24
CA ALA A 176 -32.17 32.99 21.04
C ALA A 176 -31.92 34.51 21.06
N SER A 177 -30.68 34.93 20.77
CA SER A 177 -30.28 36.18 20.10
C SER A 177 -28.75 36.16 20.01
N LEU A 178 -28.09 36.26 18.86
CA LEU A 178 -27.96 37.52 18.11
C LEU A 178 -27.40 37.26 16.70
N LYS A 179 -28.14 37.79 15.72
CA LYS A 179 -27.72 38.52 14.51
C LYS A 179 -26.69 37.89 13.57
N GLU A 180 -27.22 37.44 12.43
CA GLU A 180 -26.54 37.45 11.14
C GLU A 180 -26.09 38.88 10.75
N GLN A 181 -24.87 38.98 10.23
CA GLN A 181 -24.55 39.90 9.14
C GLN A 181 -23.55 39.21 8.22
N PHE A 182 -24.07 38.55 7.20
CA PHE A 182 -23.30 38.09 6.05
C PHE A 182 -22.92 39.31 5.18
N THR A 183 -21.63 39.51 4.99
CA THR A 183 -21.09 40.17 3.80
C THR A 183 -19.98 39.27 3.25
N PRO A 184 -20.04 38.80 1.99
CA PRO A 184 -18.96 38.00 1.44
C PRO A 184 -17.90 38.94 0.84
N PRO A 185 -16.62 38.86 1.24
CA PRO A 185 -15.56 39.42 0.43
C PRO A 185 -15.16 38.40 -0.63
N LEU A 186 -15.24 38.82 -1.88
CA LEU A 186 -14.61 38.17 -3.03
C LEU A 186 -13.09 38.23 -2.81
N ILE A 187 -12.44 37.11 -2.47
CA ILE A 187 -10.96 37.02 -2.44
C ILE A 187 -10.49 35.88 -3.32
N SER A 188 -9.82 36.30 -4.39
CA SER A 188 -8.88 35.59 -5.26
C SER A 188 -8.30 34.30 -4.67
N GLN A 189 -8.48 33.17 -5.37
CA GLN A 189 -7.70 31.94 -5.16
C GLN A 189 -6.22 32.20 -5.49
N GLY A 190 -5.44 32.55 -4.48
CA GLY A 190 -3.98 32.40 -4.47
C GLY A 190 -3.60 31.28 -3.51
N LEU A 191 -2.55 30.52 -3.82
CA LEU A 191 -1.94 29.64 -2.82
C LEU A 191 -1.39 30.51 -1.67
N PRO A 192 -1.68 30.20 -0.39
CA PRO A 192 -1.18 31.01 0.72
C PRO A 192 0.35 30.97 0.79
N PRO A 193 0.99 32.10 1.16
CA PRO A 193 2.43 32.16 1.34
C PRO A 193 2.84 31.28 2.52
N ILE A 194 3.73 30.31 2.26
CA ILE A 194 4.35 29.46 3.28
C ILE A 194 5.35 30.33 4.05
N THR A 195 4.88 30.97 5.12
CA THR A 195 5.76 31.65 6.07
C THR A 195 6.14 30.63 7.13
N MET A 196 7.37 30.11 7.07
CA MET A 196 7.89 29.24 8.13
C MET A 196 8.02 30.07 9.41
N ALA A 197 7.30 29.70 10.46
CA ALA A 197 7.56 30.24 11.80
C ALA A 197 8.87 29.62 12.31
N THR A 198 9.96 30.38 12.20
CA THR A 198 11.32 29.96 12.57
C THR A 198 11.59 29.97 14.09
N ASP A 199 10.63 30.39 14.90
CA ASP A 199 10.88 30.81 16.29
C ASP A 199 10.21 29.90 17.35
N LEU A 200 9.71 28.73 16.94
CA LEU A 200 9.00 27.82 17.86
C LEU A 200 9.96 27.05 18.76
N VAL A 201 9.94 27.35 20.06
CA VAL A 201 10.68 26.58 21.06
C VAL A 201 9.85 25.37 21.49
N VAL A 202 10.40 24.16 21.34
CA VAL A 202 9.76 22.92 21.79
C VAL A 202 10.43 22.45 23.07
N GLU A 203 9.64 22.31 24.12
CA GLU A 203 10.09 21.76 25.39
C GLU A 203 9.27 20.51 25.74
N ALA A 204 9.95 19.47 26.21
CA ALA A 204 9.29 18.35 26.86
C ALA A 204 9.46 18.53 28.37
N ALA A 205 8.35 18.52 29.12
CA ALA A 205 8.38 18.57 30.57
C ALA A 205 7.80 17.28 31.16
N ASN A 206 8.45 16.75 32.20
CA ASN A 206 7.97 15.56 32.89
C ASN A 206 7.28 15.99 34.19
N LEU A 207 5.96 16.09 34.17
CA LEU A 207 5.15 16.36 35.36
C LEU A 207 4.64 15.03 35.93
N ILE A 208 5.52 14.36 36.66
CA ILE A 208 5.31 13.29 37.65
C ILE A 208 4.31 12.17 37.27
N SER A 209 4.84 10.99 36.95
CA SER A 209 4.36 9.69 37.48
C SER A 209 5.45 8.62 37.25
N ASP A 210 6.09 8.18 38.34
CA ASP A 210 7.16 7.18 38.47
C ASP A 210 8.46 7.38 37.66
N SER A 211 9.56 6.79 38.18
CA SER A 211 10.93 7.31 38.09
C SER A 211 11.32 7.75 36.68
N LYS A 212 12.02 8.90 36.59
CA LYS A 212 12.67 9.42 35.37
C LYS A 212 13.57 8.40 34.65
N ASP A 213 13.81 7.25 35.28
CA ASP A 213 14.64 6.16 34.80
C ASP A 213 13.86 5.16 33.93
N ALA A 214 12.52 5.12 34.02
CA ALA A 214 11.68 4.16 33.31
C ALA A 214 11.45 4.50 31.83
N TYR A 215 11.51 5.77 31.43
CA TYR A 215 11.33 6.20 30.03
C TYR A 215 12.01 7.53 29.70
N TYR A 216 12.17 7.83 28.42
CA TYR A 216 12.57 9.15 27.92
C TYR A 216 11.76 9.54 26.69
N ILE A 217 11.71 10.83 26.39
CA ILE A 217 10.97 11.40 25.27
C ILE A 217 11.98 11.81 24.20
N GLU A 218 11.75 11.40 22.96
CA GLU A 218 12.46 11.92 21.80
C GLU A 218 11.55 12.88 21.04
N ILE A 219 12.04 14.09 20.74
CA ILE A 219 11.34 15.06 19.90
C ILE A 219 11.94 14.93 18.50
N GLU A 220 11.11 14.61 17.50
CA GLU A 220 11.55 14.44 16.12
C GLU A 220 11.47 15.73 15.31
N ASP A 221 10.31 16.40 15.36
CA ASP A 221 10.00 17.53 14.50
C ASP A 221 8.83 18.33 15.11
N ALA A 222 8.85 19.64 14.96
CA ALA A 222 7.70 20.49 15.29
C ALA A 222 7.62 21.64 14.30
N LYS A 223 6.41 21.91 13.81
CA LYS A 223 6.17 22.90 12.76
C LYS A 223 4.86 23.63 13.01
N VAL A 224 4.85 24.90 12.63
CA VAL A 224 3.63 25.68 12.48
C VAL A 224 3.50 26.05 11.01
N LEU A 225 2.39 25.65 10.40
CA LEU A 225 2.02 26.06 9.06
C LEU A 225 0.91 27.11 9.17
N VAL A 226 1.17 28.28 8.61
CA VAL A 226 0.23 29.40 8.59
C VAL A 226 -0.61 29.30 7.31
N PHE A 227 -1.92 29.17 7.48
CA PHE A 227 -2.91 29.22 6.39
C PHE A 227 -3.76 30.50 6.51
N GLU A 228 -4.55 30.80 5.49
CA GLU A 228 -5.34 32.04 5.43
C GLU A 228 -6.23 32.21 6.68
N ASP A 229 -6.91 31.13 7.09
CA ASP A 229 -7.91 31.15 8.17
C ASP A 229 -7.47 30.44 9.47
N ALA A 230 -6.32 29.75 9.47
CA ALA A 230 -5.91 28.91 10.60
C ALA A 230 -4.39 28.73 10.70
N HIS A 231 -3.93 28.45 11.92
CA HIS A 231 -2.60 27.92 12.19
C HIS A 231 -2.69 26.40 12.36
N LEU A 232 -1.88 25.65 11.61
CA LEU A 232 -1.75 24.21 11.76
C LEU A 232 -0.47 23.90 12.52
N TYR A 233 -0.63 23.36 13.72
CA TYR A 233 0.46 22.93 14.58
C TYR A 233 0.70 21.45 14.38
N GLN A 234 1.94 21.09 14.11
CA GLN A 234 2.40 19.73 14.02
C GLN A 234 3.48 19.50 15.07
N LEU A 235 3.32 18.47 15.90
CA LEU A 235 4.34 17.99 16.82
C LEU A 235 4.52 16.49 16.59
N LYS A 236 5.76 16.09 16.32
CA LYS A 236 6.19 14.71 16.26
C LYS A 236 7.19 14.44 17.38
N ALA A 237 6.81 13.53 18.25
CA ALA A 237 7.62 13.07 19.35
C ALA A 237 7.37 11.57 19.57
N GLY A 238 8.05 10.98 20.54
CA GLY A 238 7.66 9.67 21.02
C GLY A 238 8.30 9.32 22.35
N VAL A 239 7.72 8.32 22.99
CA VAL A 239 8.13 7.83 24.31
C VAL A 239 8.86 6.51 24.13
N VAL A 240 10.05 6.40 24.71
CA VAL A 240 10.83 5.17 24.76
C VAL A 240 10.94 4.72 26.20
N SER A 241 10.40 3.55 26.52
CA SER A 241 10.57 2.94 27.84
C SER A 241 11.90 2.19 27.93
N LYS A 242 12.61 2.33 29.04
CA LYS A 242 13.85 1.62 29.35
C LYS A 242 13.60 0.35 30.18
N GLU A 243 12.44 0.21 30.83
CA GLU A 243 12.15 -0.89 31.75
C GLU A 243 11.07 -1.85 31.23
N HIS A 244 9.85 -1.36 30.99
CA HIS A 244 8.71 -2.19 30.64
C HIS A 244 8.01 -1.76 29.34
N PRO A 245 7.35 -2.67 28.61
CA PRO A 245 6.54 -2.30 27.44
C PRO A 245 5.48 -1.26 27.81
N VAL A 246 5.43 -0.16 27.05
CA VAL A 246 4.41 0.87 27.26
C VAL A 246 3.07 0.37 26.72
N LYS A 247 2.04 0.44 27.56
CA LYS A 247 0.65 0.08 27.28
C LYS A 247 -0.16 1.30 26.84
N LYS A 248 -0.06 2.40 27.59
CA LYS A 248 -0.80 3.64 27.33
C LYS A 248 0.05 4.83 27.74
N ILE A 249 -0.07 5.93 27.01
CA ILE A 249 0.53 7.21 27.34
C ILE A 249 -0.59 8.23 27.41
N SER A 250 -0.71 8.94 28.53
CA SER A 250 -1.50 10.15 28.65
C SER A 250 -0.57 11.35 28.62
N TYR A 251 -0.82 12.29 27.73
CA TYR A 251 0.05 13.45 27.52
C TYR A 251 -0.76 14.72 27.24
N ARG A 252 -0.24 15.85 27.69
CA ARG A 252 -0.79 17.17 27.44
C ARG A 252 0.06 17.89 26.41
N VAL A 253 -0.59 18.54 25.46
CA VAL A 253 0.08 19.50 24.58
C VAL A 253 -0.44 20.89 24.90
N THR A 254 0.48 21.76 25.30
CA THR A 254 0.20 23.17 25.60
C THR A 254 0.95 24.06 24.63
N ILE A 255 0.23 24.96 23.95
CA ILE A 255 0.82 25.98 23.07
C ILE A 255 0.69 27.32 23.77
N TYR A 256 1.81 28.04 23.86
CA TYR A 256 1.88 29.37 24.44
C TYR A 256 2.13 30.43 23.36
N ASP A 257 1.46 31.57 23.52
CA ASP A 257 1.74 32.78 22.75
C ASP A 257 3.04 33.47 23.20
N ASP A 258 3.37 34.57 22.53
CA ASP A 258 4.50 35.45 22.81
C ASP A 258 4.45 36.13 24.18
N LEU A 259 3.25 36.28 24.77
CA LEU A 259 3.01 36.80 26.12
C LEU A 259 3.03 35.71 27.19
N GLY A 260 3.23 34.44 26.82
CA GLY A 260 3.25 33.29 27.73
C GLY A 260 1.88 32.80 28.18
N ARG A 261 0.80 33.21 27.50
CA ARG A 261 -0.57 32.71 27.75
C ARG A 261 -0.81 31.43 26.96
N SER A 262 -1.52 30.49 27.58
CA SER A 262 -1.90 29.23 26.91
C SER A 262 -3.03 29.50 25.91
N VAL A 263 -2.76 29.27 24.62
CA VAL A 263 -3.73 29.41 23.53
C VAL A 263 -4.31 28.06 23.09
N PHE A 264 -3.64 26.99 23.50
CA PHE A 264 -4.09 25.61 23.34
C PHE A 264 -3.60 24.80 24.53
N ASN A 265 -4.48 23.98 25.09
CA ASN A 265 -4.16 23.05 26.15
C ASN A 265 -5.14 21.87 26.05
N GLN A 266 -4.65 20.74 25.58
CA GLN A 266 -5.46 19.53 25.46
C GLN A 266 -4.68 18.32 25.95
N ILE A 267 -5.43 17.39 26.54
CA ILE A 267 -4.94 16.09 26.99
C ILE A 267 -5.33 15.05 25.95
N PHE A 268 -4.37 14.20 25.61
CA PHE A 268 -4.49 13.13 24.66
C PHE A 268 -4.09 11.82 25.32
N ASP A 269 -4.77 10.76 24.90
CA ASP A 269 -4.42 9.40 25.26
C ASP A 269 -3.98 8.64 24.01
N LYS A 270 -2.82 7.98 24.10
CA LYS A 270 -2.32 7.07 23.08
C LYS A 270 -2.18 5.67 23.68
N GLU A 271 -3.04 4.76 23.27
CA GLU A 271 -2.80 3.34 23.48
C GLU A 271 -1.68 2.85 22.54
N SER A 272 -0.86 1.95 23.06
CA SER A 272 0.19 1.31 22.29
C SER A 272 -0.42 0.43 21.20
N ASP A 273 0.00 0.65 19.96
CA ASP A 273 -0.34 -0.24 18.83
C ASP A 273 0.42 -1.59 18.95
N PHE A 274 1.28 -1.73 19.97
CA PHE A 274 2.11 -2.90 20.23
C PHE A 274 1.52 -3.76 21.35
N SER A 275 1.58 -5.09 21.20
CA SER A 275 1.07 -6.02 22.21
C SER A 275 1.97 -6.07 23.46
N PRO A 276 1.55 -6.72 24.56
CA PRO A 276 2.40 -6.88 25.76
C PRO A 276 3.71 -7.61 25.46
N LYS A 277 3.80 -8.33 24.33
CA LYS A 277 4.96 -9.15 23.96
C LYS A 277 6.19 -8.35 23.51
N TRP A 278 6.07 -7.04 23.36
CA TRP A 278 7.10 -6.20 22.76
C TRP A 278 7.88 -5.50 23.86
N GLY A 279 9.10 -5.96 24.15
CA GLY A 279 9.93 -5.59 25.30
C GLY A 279 10.32 -4.11 25.44
N LYS A 280 11.22 -3.83 26.39
CA LYS A 280 11.83 -2.50 26.60
C LYS A 280 12.50 -1.91 25.34
N ASN A 281 12.67 -0.59 25.32
CA ASN A 281 13.27 0.24 24.27
C ASN A 281 12.47 0.40 22.96
N VAL A 282 11.18 0.04 22.99
CA VAL A 282 10.22 0.31 21.90
C VAL A 282 9.83 1.78 21.91
N TYR A 283 9.92 2.41 20.74
CA TYR A 283 9.52 3.79 20.50
C TYR A 283 8.02 3.84 20.19
N ILE A 284 7.25 4.54 21.03
CA ILE A 284 5.84 4.80 20.77
C ILE A 284 5.68 6.21 20.22
N PRO A 285 5.20 6.36 18.96
CA PRO A 285 5.05 7.66 18.33
C PRO A 285 3.86 8.44 18.92
N ILE A 286 4.09 9.73 19.11
CA ILE A 286 3.13 10.79 19.41
C ILE A 286 3.15 11.74 18.20
N ASP A 287 2.05 11.75 17.43
CA ASP A 287 1.86 12.67 16.31
C ASP A 287 0.61 13.50 16.60
N VAL A 288 0.81 14.80 16.78
CA VAL A 288 -0.27 15.75 17.09
C VAL A 288 -0.35 16.74 15.95
N ILE A 289 -1.56 16.82 15.36
CA ILE A 289 -1.90 17.80 14.34
C ILE A 289 -3.14 18.56 14.84
N SER A 290 -3.01 19.86 15.05
CA SER A 290 -4.09 20.70 15.56
C SER A 290 -4.24 21.96 14.74
N SER A 291 -5.48 22.31 14.36
CA SER A 291 -5.82 23.55 13.69
C SER A 291 -6.41 24.55 14.70
N ILE A 292 -5.78 25.71 14.86
CA ILE A 292 -6.30 26.79 15.71
C ILE A 292 -6.77 27.93 14.79
N PRO A 293 -8.04 28.40 14.93
CA PRO A 293 -8.54 29.53 14.16
C PRO A 293 -7.69 30.78 14.35
N ARG A 294 -7.42 31.51 13.26
CA ARG A 294 -6.60 32.73 13.27
C ARG A 294 -7.28 33.92 13.97
N ALA A 295 -8.59 33.83 14.24
CA ALA A 295 -9.33 34.83 15.02
C ALA A 295 -8.77 35.05 16.44
N ILE A 296 -7.93 34.14 16.92
CA ILE A 296 -7.08 34.34 18.09
C ILE A 296 -5.77 34.97 17.57
N ASP A 297 -5.68 36.30 17.68
CA ASP A 297 -4.57 37.12 17.16
C ASP A 297 -3.31 36.96 18.05
N VAL A 298 -2.66 35.81 17.94
CA VAL A 298 -1.54 35.41 18.81
C VAL A 298 -0.47 34.71 18.02
N ASN A 299 0.77 35.15 18.25
CA ASN A 299 1.96 34.57 17.63
C ASN A 299 2.49 33.44 18.54
N PRO A 300 2.37 32.16 18.15
CA PRO A 300 2.80 31.04 18.98
C PRO A 300 4.32 31.02 19.11
N LYS A 301 4.82 30.97 20.35
CA LYS A 301 6.25 31.01 20.63
C LYS A 301 6.78 29.69 21.18
N LYS A 302 5.93 28.91 21.85
CA LYS A 302 6.35 27.70 22.56
C LYS A 302 5.32 26.59 22.49
N VAL A 303 5.78 25.38 22.23
CA VAL A 303 4.99 24.15 22.40
C VAL A 303 5.60 23.33 23.52
N VAL A 304 4.77 22.94 24.48
CA VAL A 304 5.15 22.07 25.58
C VAL A 304 4.40 20.76 25.47
N LEU A 305 5.17 19.67 25.44
CA LEU A 305 4.65 18.30 25.58
C LEU A 305 4.88 17.85 27.01
N ASP A 306 3.81 17.69 27.78
CA ASP A 306 3.86 17.14 29.12
C ASP A 306 3.40 15.70 29.10
N ILE A 307 4.21 14.76 29.60
CA ILE A 307 3.73 13.41 29.88
C ILE A 307 3.06 13.41 31.25
N ILE A 308 1.77 13.05 31.27
CA ILE A 308 0.95 13.01 32.48
C ILE A 308 1.06 11.63 33.12
N GLU A 309 0.92 10.57 32.33
CA GLU A 309 0.91 9.20 32.82
C GLU A 309 1.45 8.24 31.75
N VAL A 310 2.23 7.24 32.15
CA VAL A 310 2.64 6.13 31.30
C VAL A 310 2.26 4.83 31.98
N ASP A 311 1.28 4.13 31.41
CA ASP A 311 0.95 2.78 31.83
C ASP A 311 1.90 1.79 31.15
N PHE A 312 2.42 0.86 31.93
CA PHE A 312 3.23 -0.24 31.43
C PHE A 312 2.48 -1.58 31.54
N PHE A 313 2.80 -2.51 30.65
CA PHE A 313 2.41 -3.91 30.84
C PHE A 313 3.25 -4.51 31.98
N LYS A 314 2.58 -4.93 33.06
CA LYS A 314 3.21 -5.63 34.19
C LYS A 314 3.34 -7.13 33.87
N ASN A 315 4.40 -7.79 34.37
CA ASN A 315 4.68 -9.22 34.20
C ASN A 315 4.92 -9.70 32.76
N VAL A 316 5.55 -8.87 31.93
CA VAL A 316 6.03 -9.30 30.61
C VAL A 316 7.42 -9.92 30.78
N ASP A 317 7.56 -11.19 30.43
CA ASP A 317 8.83 -11.91 30.48
C ASP A 317 9.79 -11.30 29.43
N ASP A 318 10.95 -10.81 29.87
CA ASP A 318 11.98 -10.14 29.02
C ASP A 318 12.45 -11.03 27.85
N LYS A 319 12.18 -12.34 27.93
CA LYS A 319 12.46 -13.36 26.91
C LYS A 319 11.50 -13.38 25.72
N ILE A 320 10.40 -12.62 25.78
CA ILE A 320 9.36 -12.60 24.73
C ILE A 320 9.65 -11.52 23.66
N GLY A 321 10.78 -10.81 23.77
CA GLY A 321 11.24 -9.83 22.78
C GLY A 321 11.90 -10.44 21.54
N VAL A 322 11.58 -9.90 20.36
CA VAL A 322 12.25 -10.24 19.10
C VAL A 322 13.65 -9.62 19.11
N ASN A 323 14.69 -10.45 19.24
CA ASN A 323 16.08 -10.00 19.23
C ASN A 323 16.57 -9.72 17.81
N LEU A 324 17.51 -8.78 17.66
CA LEU A 324 18.18 -8.47 16.39
C LEU A 324 19.67 -8.72 16.51
N ASP A 325 20.14 -9.78 15.84
CA ASP A 325 21.57 -10.04 15.69
C ASP A 325 22.08 -9.44 14.37
N SER A 326 23.25 -8.79 14.42
CA SER A 326 23.91 -8.19 13.26
C SER A 326 25.43 -8.28 13.40
N ASP A 327 26.10 -8.75 12.34
CA ASP A 327 27.55 -8.98 12.31
C ASP A 327 28.36 -7.74 11.83
N SER A 328 27.84 -6.51 12.00
CA SER A 328 28.50 -5.28 11.50
C SER A 328 29.08 -4.40 12.60
N PHE A 329 30.33 -4.00 12.39
CA PHE A 329 31.05 -3.04 13.23
C PHE A 329 30.81 -1.57 12.80
N ILE A 330 30.42 -1.34 11.54
CA ILE A 330 30.26 -0.01 10.94
C ILE A 330 28.81 0.49 11.05
N LEU A 331 27.85 -0.42 10.95
CA LEU A 331 26.43 -0.12 11.05
C LEU A 331 25.86 -0.80 12.28
N LYS A 332 25.24 -0.02 13.16
CA LYS A 332 24.47 -0.57 14.27
C LYS A 332 23.01 -0.64 13.83
N PHE A 333 22.44 -1.83 13.92
CA PHE A 333 21.04 -2.04 13.61
C PHE A 333 20.27 -2.16 14.90
N LYS A 334 19.13 -1.48 14.96
CA LYS A 334 18.16 -1.59 16.05
C LYS A 334 16.84 -2.05 15.44
N TYR A 335 16.27 -3.11 15.99
CA TYR A 335 14.93 -3.53 15.61
C TYR A 335 13.91 -2.65 16.32
N ILE A 336 13.00 -2.07 15.54
CA ILE A 336 11.96 -1.16 16.06
C ILE A 336 10.64 -1.90 16.20
N GLY A 337 10.29 -2.73 15.21
CA GLY A 337 9.06 -3.50 15.28
C GLY A 337 8.74 -4.29 14.02
N ASN A 338 7.64 -5.04 14.03
CA ASN A 338 7.13 -5.70 12.83
C ASN A 338 5.60 -5.74 12.89
N TYR A 339 4.92 -5.26 11.84
CA TYR A 339 3.47 -5.34 11.75
C TYR A 339 3.05 -6.30 10.64
N PHE A 340 2.16 -7.23 10.98
CA PHE A 340 1.65 -8.23 10.05
C PHE A 340 0.31 -7.78 9.48
N LYS A 341 0.22 -7.75 8.15
CA LYS A 341 -1.02 -7.50 7.42
C LYS A 341 -1.42 -8.76 6.66
N LYS A 342 -2.54 -9.37 7.05
CA LYS A 342 -3.12 -10.53 6.36
C LYS A 342 -4.09 -10.06 5.27
N SER A 343 -3.91 -10.54 4.05
CA SER A 343 -4.83 -10.26 2.93
C SER A 343 -4.71 -11.36 1.88
N PHE A 344 -5.84 -11.89 1.40
CA PHE A 344 -5.91 -12.81 0.24
C PHE A 344 -4.88 -13.95 0.27
N GLY A 345 -4.87 -14.77 1.33
CA GLY A 345 -3.96 -15.93 1.42
C GLY A 345 -2.47 -15.60 1.62
N ILE A 346 -2.16 -14.32 1.89
CA ILE A 346 -0.79 -13.84 2.10
C ILE A 346 -0.73 -13.10 3.44
N CYS A 347 0.36 -13.32 4.17
CA CYS A 347 0.76 -12.57 5.34
C CYS A 347 1.95 -11.65 4.98
N LYS A 348 1.74 -10.34 4.99
CA LYS A 348 2.80 -9.35 4.76
C LYS A 348 3.36 -8.90 6.11
N ALA A 349 4.60 -9.27 6.41
CA ALA A 349 5.37 -8.74 7.53
C ALA A 349 6.05 -7.44 7.11
N ASN A 350 5.91 -6.38 7.87
CA ASN A 350 6.57 -5.11 7.63
C ASN A 350 7.47 -4.80 8.81
N THR A 351 8.73 -5.20 8.66
CA THR A 351 9.77 -5.08 9.67
C THR A 351 10.34 -3.67 9.62
N VAL A 352 10.27 -2.95 10.73
CA VAL A 352 10.90 -1.65 10.92
C VAL A 352 12.23 -1.85 11.64
N ILE A 353 13.30 -1.40 10.99
CA ILE A 353 14.65 -1.35 11.57
C ILE A 353 15.16 0.07 11.53
N GLU A 354 15.92 0.46 12.53
CA GLU A 354 16.72 1.67 12.53
C GLU A 354 18.17 1.29 12.27
N VAL A 355 18.81 2.03 11.37
CA VAL A 355 20.22 1.85 11.02
C VAL A 355 20.97 3.10 11.44
N PHE A 356 21.92 2.92 12.35
CA PHE A 356 22.84 3.95 12.78
C PHE A 356 24.19 3.77 12.09
N ASN A 357 24.61 4.81 11.38
CA ASN A 357 25.93 4.86 10.75
C ASN A 357 26.97 5.34 11.75
N SER A 358 27.80 4.41 12.25
CA SER A 358 28.91 4.75 13.15
C SER A 358 30.13 5.30 12.40
N SER A 359 30.16 5.25 11.06
CA SER A 359 31.26 5.78 10.24
C SER A 359 31.26 7.30 10.15
N LYS A 360 32.44 7.84 9.83
CA LYS A 360 32.63 9.22 9.38
C LYS A 360 32.19 9.45 7.93
N ASP A 361 31.97 8.37 7.18
CA ASP A 361 31.59 8.42 5.78
C ASP A 361 30.08 8.41 5.57
N VAL A 362 29.63 8.97 4.44
CA VAL A 362 28.24 8.90 3.99
C VAL A 362 28.02 7.62 3.19
N ILE A 363 27.02 6.83 3.57
CA ILE A 363 26.69 5.57 2.88
C ILE A 363 25.68 5.86 1.78
N LYS A 364 26.07 5.65 0.53
CA LYS A 364 25.24 5.90 -0.68
C LYS A 364 24.59 4.63 -1.24
N ASN A 365 25.06 3.47 -0.80
CA ASN A 365 24.48 2.18 -1.18
C ASN A 365 24.59 1.22 0.00
N LEU A 366 23.44 0.67 0.38
CA LEU A 366 23.33 -0.29 1.47
C LEU A 366 22.39 -1.41 1.04
N GLU A 367 22.92 -2.61 1.03
CA GLU A 367 22.17 -3.85 0.84
C GLU A 367 22.40 -4.77 2.02
N ILE A 368 21.34 -5.40 2.49
CA ILE A 368 21.38 -6.34 3.61
C ILE A 368 20.63 -7.62 3.24
N GLU A 369 20.97 -8.72 3.90
CA GLU A 369 20.14 -9.92 3.92
C GLU A 369 19.44 -10.03 5.26
N ILE A 370 18.11 -10.07 5.25
CA ILE A 370 17.30 -10.24 6.46
C ILE A 370 16.80 -11.69 6.53
N GLY A 371 17.13 -12.39 7.62
CA GLY A 371 16.61 -13.71 7.94
C GLY A 371 15.58 -13.65 9.06
N TYR A 372 14.45 -14.31 8.85
CA TYR A 372 13.42 -14.55 9.87
C TYR A 372 13.71 -15.92 10.51
N ILE A 373 13.88 -15.95 11.83
CA ILE A 373 14.30 -17.12 12.58
C ILE A 373 13.12 -17.62 13.42
N ASP A 374 12.93 -18.94 13.47
CA ASP A 374 11.96 -19.58 14.35
C ASP A 374 12.46 -19.71 15.80
N LYS A 375 11.62 -20.23 16.68
CA LYS A 375 11.97 -20.45 18.09
C LYS A 375 13.08 -21.47 18.30
N GLU A 376 13.33 -22.32 17.31
CA GLU A 376 14.35 -23.38 17.32
C GLU A 376 15.67 -22.89 16.69
N GLY A 377 15.76 -21.60 16.32
CA GLY A 377 16.97 -21.00 15.76
C GLY A 377 17.15 -21.26 14.26
N ARG A 378 16.17 -21.83 13.57
CA ARG A 378 16.24 -22.13 12.14
C ARG A 378 15.77 -20.94 11.32
N ILE A 379 16.41 -20.73 10.17
CA ILE A 379 16.00 -19.68 9.22
C ILE A 379 14.72 -20.15 8.51
N ILE A 380 13.59 -19.51 8.84
CA ILE A 380 12.30 -19.71 8.16
C ILE A 380 12.40 -19.20 6.71
N ARG A 381 13.02 -18.04 6.54
CA ARG A 381 13.23 -17.39 5.26
C ARG A 381 14.29 -16.29 5.34
N SER A 382 15.16 -16.20 4.35
CA SER A 382 16.05 -15.04 4.16
C SER A 382 15.75 -14.29 2.87
N LEU A 383 15.98 -12.98 2.88
CA LEU A 383 15.74 -12.09 1.73
C LEU A 383 16.80 -11.01 1.65
N LYS A 384 17.39 -10.84 0.46
CA LYS A 384 18.23 -9.70 0.15
C LYS A 384 17.38 -8.46 -0.13
N ARG A 385 17.79 -7.33 0.46
CA ARG A 385 17.06 -6.08 0.48
C ARG A 385 18.03 -4.92 0.32
N LYS A 386 17.81 -4.13 -0.73
CA LYS A 386 18.49 -2.86 -0.94
C LYS A 386 17.77 -1.77 -0.17
N LEU A 387 18.41 -1.23 0.86
CA LEU A 387 17.86 -0.18 1.72
C LEU A 387 18.14 1.22 1.15
N ILE A 388 19.32 1.42 0.54
CA ILE A 388 19.77 2.70 0.01
C ILE A 388 20.28 2.51 -1.42
N SER A 389 19.94 3.43 -2.33
CA SER A 389 20.38 3.37 -3.73
C SER A 389 20.89 4.72 -4.22
N TYR A 390 21.95 4.66 -5.04
CA TYR A 390 22.75 5.77 -5.56
C TYR A 390 22.00 6.99 -6.11
N ALA A 391 20.72 6.87 -6.50
CA ALA A 391 20.06 7.91 -7.26
C ALA A 391 19.66 9.14 -6.44
N ASN A 392 19.32 9.02 -5.15
CA ASN A 392 18.91 10.17 -4.28
C ASN A 392 18.74 9.82 -2.77
N SER A 393 19.17 8.64 -2.30
CA SER A 393 19.11 8.27 -0.89
C SER A 393 20.49 7.98 -0.33
N PHE A 394 20.77 8.44 0.89
CA PHE A 394 22.03 8.22 1.58
C PHE A 394 21.84 8.27 3.09
N LEU A 395 22.67 7.52 3.82
CA LEU A 395 22.74 7.58 5.28
C LEU A 395 23.93 8.44 5.67
N LYS A 396 23.65 9.62 6.25
CA LYS A 396 24.68 10.58 6.66
C LYS A 396 25.62 9.97 7.70
N SER A 397 26.83 10.48 7.78
CA SER A 397 27.75 10.14 8.87
C SER A 397 27.11 10.43 10.23
N LYS A 398 27.32 9.53 11.21
CA LYS A 398 26.82 9.65 12.59
C LYS A 398 25.32 9.92 12.70
N SER A 399 24.54 9.42 11.74
CA SER A 399 23.09 9.62 11.70
C SER A 399 22.33 8.31 11.84
N LYS A 400 21.08 8.42 12.31
CA LYS A 400 20.11 7.33 12.40
C LYS A 400 19.04 7.49 11.32
N GLN A 401 18.62 6.38 10.72
CA GLN A 401 17.51 6.36 9.78
C GLN A 401 16.70 5.06 9.91
N SER A 402 15.38 5.19 9.88
CA SER A 402 14.46 4.05 9.94
C SER A 402 14.10 3.56 8.54
N PHE A 403 14.05 2.24 8.38
CA PHE A 403 13.68 1.53 7.16
C PHE A 403 12.56 0.55 7.45
N THR A 404 11.56 0.51 6.57
CA THR A 404 10.52 -0.51 6.60
C THR A 404 10.78 -1.55 5.51
N ILE A 405 10.99 -2.79 5.92
CA ILE A 405 11.23 -3.94 5.07
C ILE A 405 9.95 -4.76 4.98
N SER A 406 9.35 -4.76 3.80
CA SER A 406 8.20 -5.59 3.49
C SER A 406 8.61 -7.00 3.04
N THR A 407 8.14 -8.01 3.76
CA THR A 407 8.32 -9.43 3.45
C THR A 407 6.96 -10.11 3.31
N ILE A 408 6.79 -10.87 2.23
CA ILE A 408 5.55 -11.56 1.88
C ILE A 408 5.69 -13.04 2.22
N PHE A 409 4.86 -13.56 3.12
CA PHE A 409 4.75 -14.98 3.45
C PHE A 409 3.44 -15.54 2.89
N PRO A 410 3.49 -16.48 1.93
CA PRO A 410 2.29 -17.19 1.48
C PRO A 410 1.73 -18.06 2.62
N ASN A 411 0.45 -17.92 2.94
CA ASN A 411 -0.16 -18.67 4.06
C ASN A 411 -0.21 -20.18 3.80
N GLU A 412 -0.19 -20.61 2.55
CA GLU A 412 -0.11 -22.03 2.16
C GLU A 412 1.17 -22.70 2.65
N ILE A 413 2.27 -21.93 2.75
CA ILE A 413 3.59 -22.42 3.15
C ILE A 413 3.89 -22.03 4.60
N TYR A 414 3.45 -20.84 5.03
CA TYR A 414 3.72 -20.28 6.35
C TYR A 414 2.42 -19.86 7.06
N PRO A 415 1.53 -20.81 7.41
CA PRO A 415 0.20 -20.49 7.95
C PRO A 415 0.26 -19.81 9.32
N THR A 416 1.33 -20.03 10.08
CA THR A 416 1.50 -19.62 11.48
C THR A 416 2.70 -18.69 11.69
N ILE A 417 3.21 -18.04 10.64
CA ILE A 417 4.43 -17.19 10.71
C ILE A 417 4.44 -16.18 11.86
N GLU A 418 3.28 -15.59 12.19
CA GLU A 418 3.14 -14.63 13.29
C GLU A 418 3.41 -15.25 14.68
N LYS A 419 3.19 -16.56 14.83
CA LYS A 419 3.41 -17.32 16.06
C LYS A 419 4.76 -18.05 16.08
N ASP A 420 5.27 -18.41 14.91
CA ASP A 420 6.46 -19.26 14.74
C ASP A 420 7.75 -18.44 14.76
N PHE A 421 7.66 -17.19 14.31
CA PHE A 421 8.76 -16.24 14.29
C PHE A 421 9.21 -15.84 15.71
N SER A 422 10.53 -15.84 15.92
CA SER A 422 11.19 -15.52 17.20
C SER A 422 12.09 -14.29 17.09
N SER A 423 13.02 -14.30 16.13
CA SER A 423 14.03 -13.24 15.99
C SER A 423 14.35 -12.93 14.53
N ILE A 424 14.90 -11.75 14.28
CA ILE A 424 15.48 -11.40 12.98
C ILE A 424 16.98 -11.41 13.12
N LYS A 425 17.65 -11.92 12.08
CA LYS A 425 19.09 -11.72 11.95
C LYS A 425 19.42 -11.05 10.64
N ILE A 426 20.32 -10.08 10.70
CA ILE A 426 20.83 -9.37 9.53
C ILE A 426 22.19 -9.97 9.20
N TYR A 427 22.29 -10.51 8.00
CA TYR A 427 23.50 -11.11 7.45
C TYR A 427 23.93 -10.31 6.20
N ASN A 428 25.16 -10.55 5.74
CA ASN A 428 25.65 -10.10 4.43
C ASN A 428 25.42 -8.61 4.15
N ILE A 429 25.90 -7.75 5.06
CA ILE A 429 25.77 -6.30 4.94
C ILE A 429 26.79 -5.80 3.91
N MET A 430 26.30 -5.29 2.79
CA MET A 430 27.12 -4.77 1.70
C MET A 430 26.97 -3.26 1.61
N ILE A 431 28.09 -2.57 1.84
CA ILE A 431 28.24 -1.13 1.68
C ILE A 431 29.10 -0.92 0.42
N LYS A 432 28.63 -0.09 -0.53
CA LYS A 432 29.33 0.20 -1.78
C LYS A 432 29.40 1.68 -2.08
#